data_AF-A0A1Z9MGD0-F1
#
_entry.id   AF-A0A1Z9MGD0-F1
#
_cell.length_a   1.000
_cell.length_b   1.000
_cell.length_c   1.000
_cell.angle_alpha   90.00
_cell.angle_beta   90.00
_cell.angle_gamma   90.00
#
_symmetry.space_group_name_H-M   'P 1'
#
loop_
_entity.id
_entity.type
_entity.pdbx_description
1 polymer ?
#
loop_
_entity_poly.entity_id
_entity_poly.type
_entity_poly.pdbx_seq_one_letter_code
_entity_poly.pdbx_strand_id
1 'polypeptide(L)'
;METIFFLGRFHPLLVHLPIGFLILAILIEIYCSIFKIRINQRIINFTWFVAFFSSIITTTLGLLIAETGHYIDENLFMHKVFGLSLTAVTFVSWFFRLSFFSNLFSSTFKTLSNSVIVVLLTLTGHYGGNLTHGETYLVDYAPDNIKKLVVKKNKYVELDIDSVEIYNDLIQPIFNQKCVSCHNKDILRGNLNMDSYSNLLKGGSSGNPINKSEPRKSLLIKRITMPTSELKYMPPDGEPVSFDEIKTLIWWINNLDKSNENLASLKVEDDIKESLEMLYSINFNEKQWFEKIIVEKLDESLIQGIDNTVFQIKYISDEKKFLSVKYLKKNVSLSDIEKLQKIGGNITYFTAKSSNLSNDMIKSISNFENLVKLEIQDNNIDDESIEILQSLNNLEILNIHKTKITSKAIDALKKFKNLKRAYVWGTSISKSDIDDFNRKESKLKLIGGN
;
A
#
# COMPACT_ATOMS: atom_id res chain seq x y z
N MET A 1 -21.93 -26.17 28.06
CA MET A 1 -21.14 -25.47 27.03
C MET A 1 -20.84 -26.41 25.85
N GLU A 2 -20.30 -27.60 26.07
CA GLU A 2 -20.01 -28.59 25.01
C GLU A 2 -21.23 -28.96 24.13
N THR A 3 -22.42 -29.13 24.72
CA THR A 3 -23.65 -29.44 23.97
C THR A 3 -24.08 -28.30 23.05
N ILE A 4 -23.87 -27.04 23.45
CA ILE A 4 -24.20 -25.84 22.65
C ILE A 4 -23.28 -25.79 21.42
N PHE A 5 -21.97 -26.04 21.62
CA PHE A 5 -21.00 -26.15 20.53
C PHE A 5 -21.33 -27.28 19.56
N PHE A 6 -21.66 -28.46 20.08
CA PHE A 6 -22.01 -29.62 19.26
C PHE A 6 -23.26 -29.36 18.40
N LEU A 7 -24.34 -28.86 19.00
CA LEU A 7 -25.59 -28.60 18.29
C LEU A 7 -25.46 -27.44 17.29
N GLY A 8 -24.78 -26.35 17.66
CA GLY A 8 -24.58 -25.19 16.78
C GLY A 8 -23.90 -25.55 15.46
N ARG A 9 -22.99 -26.54 15.46
CA ARG A 9 -22.29 -27.03 14.24
C ARG A 9 -23.20 -27.65 13.19
N PHE A 10 -24.45 -28.01 13.53
CA PHE A 10 -25.44 -28.47 12.56
C PHE A 10 -26.13 -27.33 11.81
N HIS A 11 -25.90 -26.06 12.19
CA HIS A 11 -26.51 -24.92 11.51
C HIS A 11 -26.21 -24.90 9.99
N PRO A 12 -24.96 -24.98 9.51
CA PRO A 12 -24.66 -24.99 8.07
C PRO A 12 -25.26 -26.19 7.32
N LEU A 13 -25.54 -27.31 8.01
CA LEU A 13 -26.24 -28.44 7.40
C LEU A 13 -27.73 -28.16 7.21
N LEU A 14 -28.37 -27.55 8.21
CA LEU A 14 -29.82 -27.41 8.26
C LEU A 14 -30.36 -26.19 7.49
N VAL A 15 -29.52 -25.20 7.16
CA VAL A 15 -29.92 -24.05 6.32
C VAL A 15 -30.51 -24.44 4.97
N HIS A 16 -30.13 -25.59 4.41
CA HIS A 16 -30.64 -26.06 3.12
C HIS A 16 -32.13 -26.40 3.15
N LEU A 17 -32.68 -26.79 4.30
CA LEU A 17 -34.09 -27.15 4.44
C LEU A 17 -35.02 -25.94 4.25
N PRO A 18 -34.96 -24.87 5.06
CA PRO A 18 -35.83 -23.71 4.86
C PRO A 18 -35.61 -23.07 3.49
N ILE A 19 -34.37 -22.99 2.99
CA ILE A 19 -34.07 -22.44 1.66
C ILE A 19 -34.82 -23.24 0.58
N GLY A 20 -34.68 -24.56 0.58
CA GLY A 20 -35.31 -25.43 -0.41
C GLY A 20 -36.84 -25.34 -0.39
N PHE A 21 -37.46 -25.40 0.80
CA PHE A 21 -38.92 -25.34 0.92
C PHE A 21 -39.50 -23.95 0.63
N LEU A 22 -38.79 -22.85 0.96
CA LEU A 22 -39.21 -21.50 0.58
C LEU A 22 -39.20 -21.31 -0.95
N ILE A 23 -38.11 -21.71 -1.60
CA ILE A 23 -38.00 -21.63 -3.06
C ILE A 23 -39.08 -22.50 -3.72
N LEU A 24 -39.27 -23.74 -3.24
CA LEU A 24 -40.29 -24.63 -3.74
C LEU A 24 -41.70 -24.05 -3.60
N ALA A 25 -42.04 -23.49 -2.42
CA ALA A 25 -43.35 -22.90 -2.17
C ALA A 25 -43.64 -21.72 -3.12
N ILE A 26 -42.64 -20.84 -3.32
CA ILE A 26 -42.74 -19.70 -4.23
C ILE A 26 -42.88 -20.18 -5.68
N LEU A 27 -42.10 -21.17 -6.12
CA LEU A 27 -42.18 -21.72 -7.48
C LEU A 27 -43.53 -22.37 -7.76
N ILE A 28 -44.09 -23.11 -6.80
CA ILE A 28 -45.43 -23.70 -6.92
C ILE A 28 -46.49 -22.60 -7.13
N GLU A 29 -46.43 -21.50 -6.38
CA GLU A 29 -47.37 -20.39 -6.51
C GLU A 29 -47.21 -19.64 -7.84
N ILE A 30 -45.98 -19.36 -8.27
CA ILE A 30 -45.69 -18.75 -9.58
C ILE A 30 -46.22 -19.65 -10.71
N TYR A 31 -45.94 -20.96 -10.63
CA TYR A 31 -46.42 -21.93 -11.61
C TYR A 31 -47.95 -21.96 -11.70
N CYS A 32 -48.64 -22.03 -10.55
CA CYS A 32 -50.10 -21.96 -10.51
C CYS A 32 -50.64 -20.65 -11.12
N SER A 33 -49.97 -19.52 -10.86
CA SER A 33 -50.36 -18.21 -11.38
C SER A 33 -50.16 -18.09 -12.89
N ILE A 34 -49.05 -18.57 -13.43
CA ILE A 34 -48.73 -18.50 -14.87
C ILE A 34 -49.65 -19.42 -15.68
N PHE A 35 -49.76 -20.67 -15.25
CA PHE A 35 -50.50 -21.70 -16.00
C PHE A 35 -51.98 -21.81 -15.62
N LYS A 36 -52.44 -20.99 -14.66
CA LYS A 36 -53.82 -20.99 -14.13
C LYS A 36 -54.29 -22.36 -13.63
N ILE A 37 -53.36 -23.17 -13.12
CA ILE A 37 -53.61 -24.51 -12.57
C ILE A 37 -54.04 -24.39 -11.11
N ARG A 38 -55.01 -25.20 -10.68
CA ARG A 38 -55.47 -25.27 -9.29
C ARG A 38 -54.80 -26.43 -8.56
N ILE A 39 -53.81 -26.13 -7.72
CA ILE A 39 -53.23 -27.10 -6.78
C ILE A 39 -54.01 -27.06 -5.47
N ASN A 40 -54.06 -28.19 -4.77
CA ASN A 40 -54.68 -28.28 -3.44
C ASN A 40 -53.98 -27.33 -2.46
N GLN A 41 -54.73 -26.37 -1.91
CA GLN A 41 -54.22 -25.38 -0.95
C GLN A 41 -53.54 -26.01 0.27
N ARG A 42 -53.95 -27.23 0.67
CA ARG A 42 -53.30 -27.96 1.75
C ARG A 42 -51.84 -28.27 1.46
N ILE A 43 -51.47 -28.55 0.21
CA ILE A 43 -50.09 -28.84 -0.21
C ILE A 43 -49.25 -27.56 -0.12
N ILE A 44 -49.79 -26.44 -0.61
CA ILE A 44 -49.14 -25.13 -0.52
C ILE A 44 -48.92 -24.76 0.96
N ASN A 45 -49.95 -24.90 1.78
CA ASN A 45 -49.88 -24.59 3.22
C ASN A 45 -48.91 -25.49 3.96
N PHE A 46 -48.87 -26.78 3.63
CA PHE A 46 -47.91 -27.72 4.21
C PHE A 46 -46.47 -27.38 3.82
N THR A 47 -46.23 -27.00 2.56
CA THR A 47 -44.90 -26.59 2.10
C THR A 47 -44.41 -25.34 2.85
N TRP A 48 -45.28 -24.34 3.00
CA TRP A 48 -45.00 -23.15 3.80
C TRP A 48 -44.80 -23.44 5.29
N PHE A 49 -45.55 -24.39 5.84
CA PHE A 49 -45.37 -24.83 7.23
C PHE A 49 -44.00 -25.46 7.46
N VAL A 50 -43.58 -26.37 6.58
CA VAL A 50 -42.27 -27.03 6.68
C VAL A 50 -41.13 -26.01 6.50
N ALA A 51 -41.29 -25.05 5.59
CA ALA A 51 -40.37 -23.92 5.44
C ALA A 51 -40.23 -23.09 6.74
N PHE A 52 -41.35 -22.77 7.38
CA PHE A 52 -41.37 -22.05 8.66
C PHE A 52 -40.75 -22.86 9.80
N PHE A 53 -41.14 -24.13 9.95
CA PHE A 53 -40.66 -24.96 11.05
C PHE A 53 -39.15 -25.21 10.96
N SER A 54 -38.66 -25.49 9.75
CA SER A 54 -37.22 -25.67 9.51
C SER A 54 -36.42 -24.37 9.67
N SER A 55 -37.00 -23.20 9.41
CA SER A 55 -36.32 -21.92 9.65
C SER A 55 -36.17 -21.61 11.13
N ILE A 56 -37.14 -21.96 11.99
CA ILE A 56 -37.00 -21.85 13.45
C ILE A 56 -35.81 -22.68 13.95
N ILE A 57 -35.74 -23.96 13.53
CA ILE A 57 -34.66 -24.86 13.94
C ILE A 57 -33.31 -24.29 13.50
N THR A 58 -33.21 -23.90 12.23
CA THR A 58 -31.99 -23.34 11.64
C THR A 58 -31.55 -22.08 12.38
N THR A 59 -32.45 -21.12 12.61
CA THR A 59 -32.13 -19.87 13.30
C THR A 59 -31.74 -20.10 14.75
N THR A 60 -32.38 -21.06 15.45
CA THR A 60 -32.01 -21.43 16.82
C THR A 60 -30.59 -21.97 16.88
N LEU A 61 -30.23 -22.91 15.99
CA LEU A 61 -28.86 -23.43 15.91
C LEU A 61 -27.85 -22.35 15.50
N GLY A 62 -28.28 -21.39 14.66
CA GLY A 62 -27.49 -20.22 14.27
C GLY A 62 -27.16 -19.30 15.45
N LEU A 63 -28.11 -19.10 16.36
CA LEU A 63 -27.87 -18.36 17.60
C LEU A 63 -26.92 -19.13 18.53
N LEU A 64 -27.09 -20.45 18.66
CA LEU A 64 -26.19 -21.28 19.46
C LEU A 64 -24.74 -21.23 18.96
N ILE A 65 -24.50 -21.35 17.65
CA ILE A 65 -23.14 -21.26 17.09
C ILE A 65 -22.58 -19.84 17.22
N ALA A 66 -23.42 -18.81 17.18
CA ALA A 66 -22.96 -17.45 17.38
C ALA A 66 -22.50 -17.15 18.83
N GLU A 67 -23.07 -17.83 19.83
CA GLU A 67 -22.63 -17.74 21.23
C GLU A 67 -21.28 -18.41 21.49
N THR A 68 -20.88 -19.35 20.62
CA THR A 68 -19.57 -20.01 20.74
C THR A 68 -18.39 -19.09 20.42
N GLY A 69 -18.65 -17.95 19.77
CA GLY A 69 -17.61 -17.06 19.25
C GLY A 69 -16.80 -17.68 18.11
N HIS A 70 -17.35 -18.68 17.41
CA HIS A 70 -16.70 -19.31 16.26
C HIS A 70 -16.65 -18.39 15.04
N TYR A 71 -17.62 -17.49 14.88
CA TYR A 71 -17.60 -16.47 13.84
C TYR A 71 -17.48 -15.09 14.50
N ILE A 72 -16.50 -14.29 14.07
CA ILE A 72 -16.31 -12.90 14.54
C ILE A 72 -16.00 -12.06 13.29
N ASP A 73 -17.07 -11.58 12.68
CA ASP A 73 -17.07 -10.78 11.46
C ASP A 73 -18.10 -9.65 11.66
N GLU A 74 -17.86 -8.47 11.12
CA GLU A 74 -18.82 -7.36 11.09
C GLU A 74 -20.16 -7.80 10.49
N ASN A 75 -20.11 -8.74 9.55
CA ASN A 75 -21.26 -9.35 8.89
C ASN A 75 -22.13 -10.22 9.81
N LEU A 76 -21.62 -10.66 10.98
CA LEU A 76 -22.37 -11.54 11.90
C LEU A 76 -23.64 -10.89 12.42
N PHE A 77 -23.59 -9.60 12.76
CA PHE A 77 -24.76 -8.88 13.24
C PHE A 77 -25.85 -8.83 12.15
N MET A 78 -25.47 -8.45 10.93
CA MET A 78 -26.40 -8.37 9.80
C MET A 78 -26.97 -9.75 9.45
N HIS A 79 -26.14 -10.80 9.45
CA HIS A 79 -26.60 -12.17 9.22
C HIS A 79 -27.66 -12.62 10.25
N LYS A 80 -27.44 -12.33 11.55
CA LYS A 80 -28.41 -12.62 12.63
C LYS A 80 -29.74 -11.90 12.40
N VAL A 81 -29.68 -10.60 12.11
CA VAL A 81 -30.89 -9.76 11.92
C VAL A 81 -31.69 -10.24 10.71
N PHE A 82 -31.04 -10.53 9.59
CA PHE A 82 -31.72 -11.02 8.39
C PHE A 82 -32.27 -12.44 8.58
N GLY A 83 -31.55 -13.34 9.26
CA GLY A 83 -32.04 -14.69 9.58
C GLY A 83 -33.28 -14.70 10.48
N LEU A 84 -33.29 -13.85 11.52
CA LEU A 84 -34.47 -13.67 12.39
C LEU A 84 -35.65 -13.05 11.62
N SER A 85 -35.36 -12.05 10.79
CA SER A 85 -36.36 -11.38 9.96
C SER A 85 -36.96 -12.34 8.92
N LEU A 86 -36.15 -13.18 8.29
CA LEU A 86 -36.60 -14.21 7.35
C LEU A 86 -37.53 -15.23 8.04
N THR A 87 -37.19 -15.66 9.26
CA THR A 87 -38.04 -16.56 10.06
C THR A 87 -39.38 -15.92 10.38
N ALA A 88 -39.39 -14.66 10.83
CA ALA A 88 -40.61 -13.91 11.16
C ALA A 88 -41.50 -13.67 9.93
N VAL A 89 -40.92 -13.23 8.80
CA VAL A 89 -41.67 -13.01 7.56
C VAL A 89 -42.21 -14.34 7.00
N THR A 90 -41.47 -15.44 7.14
CA THR A 90 -41.95 -16.77 6.75
C THR A 90 -43.14 -17.21 7.58
N PHE A 91 -43.13 -16.99 8.89
CA PHE A 91 -44.28 -17.24 9.77
C PHE A 91 -45.52 -16.47 9.31
N VAL A 92 -45.38 -15.16 9.10
CA VAL A 92 -46.46 -14.28 8.64
C VAL A 92 -46.99 -14.75 7.29
N SER A 93 -46.09 -15.12 6.38
CA SER A 93 -46.43 -15.59 5.03
C SER A 93 -47.17 -16.93 5.05
N TRP A 94 -46.79 -17.85 5.93
CA TRP A 94 -47.50 -19.12 6.15
C TRP A 94 -48.87 -18.88 6.80
N PHE A 95 -48.93 -18.05 7.85
CA PHE A 95 -50.15 -17.75 8.59
C PHE A 95 -51.26 -17.20 7.69
N PHE A 96 -50.93 -16.26 6.80
CA PHE A 96 -51.90 -15.69 5.85
C PHE A 96 -52.31 -16.63 4.71
N ARG A 97 -51.60 -17.75 4.54
CA ARG A 97 -51.94 -18.78 3.55
C ARG A 97 -52.82 -19.89 4.14
N LEU A 98 -52.99 -19.93 5.46
CA LEU A 98 -53.96 -20.82 6.10
C LEU A 98 -55.34 -20.61 5.48
N SER A 99 -56.07 -21.71 5.27
CA SER A 99 -57.36 -21.71 4.56
C SER A 99 -58.42 -20.80 5.19
N PHE A 100 -58.24 -20.46 6.47
CA PHE A 100 -59.09 -19.52 7.19
C PHE A 100 -58.87 -18.06 6.74
N PHE A 101 -57.63 -17.66 6.44
CA PHE A 101 -57.27 -16.29 6.06
C PHE A 101 -57.04 -16.12 4.55
N SER A 102 -57.04 -17.22 3.78
CA SER A 102 -56.64 -17.22 2.37
C SER A 102 -57.50 -16.34 1.45
N ASN A 103 -58.73 -16.03 1.86
CA ASN A 103 -59.69 -15.18 1.15
C ASN A 103 -59.65 -13.71 1.58
N LEU A 104 -58.96 -13.39 2.68
CA LEU A 104 -58.88 -12.04 3.23
C LEU A 104 -57.83 -11.17 2.52
N PHE A 105 -56.85 -11.78 1.86
CA PHE A 105 -55.71 -11.10 1.26
C PHE A 105 -55.62 -11.33 -0.25
N SER A 106 -55.36 -10.25 -1.00
CA SER A 106 -55.27 -10.26 -2.45
C SER A 106 -54.04 -11.04 -2.95
N SER A 107 -54.07 -11.48 -4.22
CA SER A 107 -52.93 -12.10 -4.89
C SER A 107 -51.69 -11.19 -4.88
N THR A 108 -51.88 -9.87 -4.99
CA THR A 108 -50.81 -8.87 -4.91
C THR A 108 -50.03 -8.93 -3.59
N PHE A 109 -50.72 -9.13 -2.47
CA PHE A 109 -50.07 -9.25 -1.16
C PHE A 109 -49.20 -10.52 -1.07
N LYS A 110 -49.67 -11.64 -1.62
CA LYS A 110 -48.93 -12.92 -1.67
C LYS A 110 -47.66 -12.76 -2.51
N THR A 111 -47.75 -12.10 -3.66
CA THR A 111 -46.59 -11.80 -4.52
C THR A 111 -45.58 -10.89 -3.81
N LEU A 112 -46.05 -9.85 -3.12
CA LEU A 112 -45.16 -8.95 -2.37
C LEU A 112 -44.42 -9.69 -1.25
N SER A 113 -45.14 -10.51 -0.48
CA SER A 113 -44.57 -11.38 0.56
C SER A 113 -43.49 -12.31 -0.01
N ASN A 114 -43.73 -12.92 -1.19
CA ASN A 114 -42.74 -13.76 -1.87
C ASN A 114 -41.49 -12.96 -2.27
N SER A 115 -41.66 -11.77 -2.85
CA SER A 115 -40.53 -10.92 -3.24
C SER A 115 -39.67 -10.52 -2.02
N VAL A 116 -40.30 -10.14 -0.90
CA VAL A 116 -39.59 -9.81 0.34
C VAL A 116 -38.78 -11.01 0.86
N ILE A 117 -39.36 -12.20 0.82
CA ILE A 117 -38.67 -13.44 1.22
C ILE A 117 -37.46 -13.72 0.33
N VAL A 118 -37.58 -13.56 -0.99
CA VAL A 118 -36.44 -13.77 -1.91
C VAL A 118 -35.31 -12.78 -1.61
N VAL A 119 -35.63 -11.51 -1.36
CA VAL A 119 -34.64 -10.50 -0.98
C VAL A 119 -33.97 -10.87 0.35
N LEU A 120 -34.75 -11.21 1.38
CA LEU A 120 -34.21 -11.61 2.68
C LEU A 120 -33.37 -12.89 2.61
N LEU A 121 -33.79 -13.88 1.82
CA LEU A 121 -33.03 -15.12 1.61
C LEU A 121 -31.69 -14.83 0.92
N THR A 122 -31.69 -13.93 -0.07
CA THR A 122 -30.46 -13.51 -0.76
C THR A 122 -29.52 -12.77 0.17
N LEU A 123 -30.03 -11.81 0.96
CA LEU A 123 -29.23 -11.06 1.94
C LEU A 123 -28.68 -11.99 3.03
N THR A 124 -29.53 -12.82 3.64
CA THR A 124 -29.11 -13.79 4.67
C THR A 124 -28.05 -14.74 4.14
N GLY A 125 -28.23 -15.24 2.92
CA GLY A 125 -27.29 -16.12 2.24
C GLY A 125 -25.96 -15.44 1.90
N HIS A 126 -25.98 -14.17 1.46
CA HIS A 126 -24.76 -13.40 1.18
C HIS A 126 -23.92 -13.22 2.44
N TYR A 127 -24.51 -12.69 3.52
CA TYR A 127 -23.78 -12.51 4.78
C TYR A 127 -23.36 -13.85 5.41
N GLY A 128 -24.17 -14.91 5.24
CA GLY A 128 -23.79 -16.27 5.66
C GLY A 128 -22.62 -16.85 4.88
N GLY A 129 -22.56 -16.58 3.57
CA GLY A 129 -21.44 -16.94 2.70
C GLY A 129 -20.17 -16.20 3.07
N ASN A 130 -20.25 -14.89 3.32
CA ASN A 130 -19.10 -14.09 3.75
C ASN A 130 -18.52 -14.61 5.08
N LEU A 131 -19.38 -14.99 6.04
CA LEU A 131 -18.95 -15.56 7.32
C LEU A 131 -18.19 -16.89 7.18
N THR A 132 -18.52 -17.69 6.17
CA THR A 132 -18.01 -19.06 6.00
C THR A 132 -16.86 -19.16 5.01
N HIS A 133 -16.85 -18.30 4.00
CA HIS A 133 -15.92 -18.36 2.88
C HIS A 133 -15.10 -17.07 2.67
N GLY A 134 -15.45 -15.97 3.35
CA GLY A 134 -14.85 -14.65 3.18
C GLY A 134 -15.52 -13.80 2.10
N GLU A 135 -15.35 -12.49 2.17
CA GLU A 135 -16.01 -11.52 1.27
C GLU A 135 -15.56 -11.64 -0.20
N THR A 136 -14.36 -12.16 -0.45
CA THR A 136 -13.77 -12.27 -1.78
C THR A 136 -14.10 -13.59 -2.49
N TYR A 137 -14.69 -14.57 -1.79
CA TYR A 137 -14.87 -15.93 -2.30
C TYR A 137 -15.56 -16.01 -3.66
N LEU A 138 -16.61 -15.21 -3.87
CA LEU A 138 -17.37 -15.20 -5.13
C LEU A 138 -16.61 -14.55 -6.30
N VAL A 139 -15.60 -13.75 -6.02
CA VAL A 139 -14.85 -12.97 -7.02
C VAL A 139 -13.43 -13.47 -7.25
N ASP A 140 -12.91 -14.33 -6.38
CA ASP A 140 -11.57 -14.93 -6.46
C ASP A 140 -11.31 -15.67 -7.78
N TYR A 141 -12.37 -16.18 -8.43
CA TYR A 141 -12.31 -16.87 -9.71
C TYR A 141 -13.11 -16.17 -10.82
N ALA A 142 -13.50 -14.91 -10.60
CA ALA A 142 -14.19 -14.14 -11.62
C ALA A 142 -13.25 -13.81 -12.81
N PRO A 143 -13.79 -13.62 -14.02
CA PRO A 143 -13.03 -13.11 -15.16
C PRO A 143 -12.30 -11.80 -14.83
N ASP A 144 -11.15 -11.55 -15.46
CA ASP A 144 -10.27 -10.41 -15.14
C ASP A 144 -10.96 -9.04 -15.18
N ASN A 145 -11.97 -8.89 -16.03
CA ASN A 145 -12.77 -7.67 -16.14
C ASN A 145 -13.62 -7.39 -14.88
N ILE A 146 -14.03 -8.43 -14.16
CA ILE A 146 -14.79 -8.34 -12.91
C ILE A 146 -13.83 -8.25 -11.73
N LYS A 147 -12.72 -9.00 -11.74
CA LYS A 147 -11.67 -8.89 -10.74
C LYS A 147 -11.14 -7.46 -10.62
N LYS A 148 -10.90 -6.76 -11.74
CA LYS A 148 -10.44 -5.35 -11.72
C LYS A 148 -11.43 -4.37 -11.09
N LEU A 149 -12.72 -4.71 -11.02
CA LEU A 149 -13.76 -3.87 -10.40
C LEU A 149 -13.91 -4.13 -8.89
N VAL A 150 -13.38 -5.25 -8.38
CA VAL A 150 -13.58 -5.70 -6.98
C VAL A 150 -12.26 -5.87 -6.21
N VAL A 151 -11.18 -6.26 -6.89
CA VAL A 151 -9.84 -6.40 -6.31
C VAL A 151 -9.26 -5.00 -6.09
N LYS A 152 -9.29 -4.53 -4.85
CA LYS A 152 -8.41 -3.47 -4.39
C LYS A 152 -6.96 -3.92 -4.63
N LYS A 153 -6.31 -3.24 -5.58
CA LYS A 153 -4.86 -3.21 -5.81
C LYS A 153 -4.14 -3.08 -4.45
N ASN A 154 -3.23 -4.01 -4.14
CA ASN A 154 -2.47 -4.21 -2.89
C ASN A 154 -3.26 -3.99 -1.59
N LYS A 155 -3.30 -5.04 -0.76
CA LYS A 155 -4.08 -5.01 0.49
C LYS A 155 -3.61 -3.90 1.45
N TYR A 156 -2.38 -3.45 1.28
CA TYR A 156 -1.77 -2.34 2.00
C TYR A 156 -1.52 -1.14 1.09
N VAL A 157 -1.53 0.05 1.69
CA VAL A 157 -1.35 1.34 1.01
C VAL A 157 0.06 1.42 0.40
N GLU A 158 0.19 2.04 -0.77
CA GLU A 158 1.48 2.36 -1.37
C GLU A 158 2.20 3.41 -0.50
N LEU A 159 3.41 3.09 -0.03
CA LEU A 159 4.16 3.94 0.90
C LEU A 159 5.48 4.42 0.28
N ASP A 160 5.81 5.71 0.49
CA ASP A 160 7.15 6.25 0.18
C ASP A 160 8.09 5.97 1.35
N ILE A 161 9.22 5.33 1.07
CA ILE A 161 10.23 4.88 2.05
C ILE A 161 10.63 5.97 3.05
N ASP A 162 10.70 7.23 2.60
CA ASP A 162 11.11 8.38 3.42
C ASP A 162 10.08 8.75 4.50
N SER A 163 8.85 8.23 4.40
CA SER A 163 7.73 8.54 5.32
C SER A 163 7.27 7.35 6.16
N VAL A 164 7.82 6.16 5.92
CA VAL A 164 7.38 4.92 6.58
C VAL A 164 7.86 4.85 8.02
N GLU A 165 6.94 4.87 8.98
CA GLU A 165 7.18 4.49 10.37
C GLU A 165 7.10 2.96 10.53
N ILE A 166 8.18 2.34 11.04
CA ILE A 166 8.34 0.89 11.03
C ILE A 166 7.13 0.16 11.65
N TYR A 167 6.72 0.51 12.87
CA TYR A 167 5.61 -0.20 13.50
C TYR A 167 4.24 0.21 12.93
N ASN A 168 3.97 1.52 12.86
CA ASN A 168 2.64 2.02 12.53
C ASN A 168 2.23 1.69 11.08
N ASP A 169 3.19 1.73 10.15
CA ASP A 169 2.89 1.55 8.72
C ASP A 169 3.17 0.13 8.22
N LEU A 170 4.10 -0.62 8.83
CA LEU A 170 4.42 -1.98 8.40
C LEU A 170 3.82 -3.07 9.29
N ILE A 171 3.68 -2.86 10.59
CA ILE A 171 3.34 -3.94 11.52
C ILE A 171 1.88 -3.86 11.99
N GLN A 172 1.44 -2.68 12.41
CA GLN A 172 0.07 -2.46 12.87
C GLN A 172 -0.97 -2.84 11.80
N PRO A 173 -0.78 -2.62 10.49
CA PRO A 173 -1.76 -3.05 9.48
C PRO A 173 -1.91 -4.58 9.40
N ILE A 174 -0.83 -5.33 9.59
CA ILE A 174 -0.87 -6.81 9.67
C ILE A 174 -1.72 -7.22 10.88
N PHE A 175 -1.47 -6.63 12.05
CA PHE A 175 -2.25 -6.93 13.26
C PHE A 175 -3.70 -6.48 13.15
N ASN A 176 -3.98 -5.31 12.58
CA ASN A 176 -5.34 -4.80 12.40
C ASN A 176 -6.19 -5.78 11.59
N GLN A 177 -5.60 -6.35 10.54
CA GLN A 177 -6.30 -7.24 9.65
C GLN A 177 -6.45 -8.67 10.20
N LYS A 178 -5.45 -9.18 10.92
CA LYS A 178 -5.36 -10.60 11.28
C LYS A 178 -5.59 -10.88 12.77
N CYS A 179 -5.47 -9.89 13.64
CA CYS A 179 -5.37 -10.11 15.09
C CYS A 179 -6.30 -9.23 15.93
N VAL A 180 -6.41 -7.94 15.59
CA VAL A 180 -7.08 -6.93 16.43
C VAL A 180 -8.58 -7.20 16.57
N SER A 181 -9.24 -7.86 15.60
CA SER A 181 -10.65 -8.24 15.74
C SER A 181 -10.94 -9.09 16.99
N CYS A 182 -9.95 -9.86 17.46
CA CYS A 182 -10.05 -10.76 18.62
C CYS A 182 -9.15 -10.38 19.81
N HIS A 183 -8.17 -9.50 19.59
CA HIS A 183 -7.17 -9.08 20.57
C HIS A 183 -7.14 -7.56 20.67
N ASN A 184 -8.20 -6.98 21.24
CA ASN A 184 -8.35 -5.54 21.44
C ASN A 184 -8.89 -5.24 22.85
N LYS A 185 -9.12 -3.96 23.17
CA LYS A 185 -9.61 -3.52 24.48
C LYS A 185 -11.00 -4.06 24.87
N ASP A 186 -11.86 -4.34 23.90
CA ASP A 186 -13.25 -4.78 24.10
C ASP A 186 -13.35 -6.32 24.07
N ILE A 187 -12.59 -6.96 23.19
CA ILE A 187 -12.48 -8.41 23.02
C ILE A 187 -11.04 -8.82 23.36
N LEU A 188 -10.84 -9.28 24.60
CA LEU A 188 -9.53 -9.64 25.15
C LEU A 188 -9.29 -11.16 25.16
N ARG A 189 -9.33 -11.82 24.00
CA ARG A 189 -9.05 -13.27 23.97
C ARG A 189 -7.64 -13.55 24.48
N GLY A 190 -7.53 -14.47 25.43
CA GLY A 190 -6.27 -14.78 26.10
C GLY A 190 -5.65 -13.60 26.87
N ASN A 191 -6.45 -12.59 27.22
CA ASN A 191 -6.03 -11.33 27.86
C ASN A 191 -4.94 -10.57 27.09
N LEU A 192 -4.89 -10.72 25.76
CA LEU A 192 -3.93 -10.06 24.89
C LEU A 192 -4.61 -8.90 24.14
N ASN A 193 -3.97 -7.73 24.13
CA ASN A 193 -4.39 -6.56 23.36
C ASN A 193 -3.28 -6.17 22.36
N MET A 194 -3.63 -6.11 21.07
CA MET A 194 -2.74 -5.79 19.94
C MET A 194 -3.18 -4.52 19.19
N ASP A 195 -4.06 -3.71 19.78
CA ASP A 195 -4.54 -2.45 19.18
C ASP A 195 -3.44 -1.40 18.99
N SER A 196 -2.33 -1.55 19.72
CA SER A 196 -1.20 -0.65 19.73
C SER A 196 0.04 -1.36 20.24
N TYR A 197 1.20 -0.84 19.85
CA TYR A 197 2.50 -1.38 20.24
C TYR A 197 2.65 -1.48 21.77
N SER A 198 2.25 -0.42 22.48
CA SER A 198 2.37 -0.36 23.93
C SER A 198 1.54 -1.43 24.66
N ASN A 199 0.37 -1.78 24.12
CA ASN A 199 -0.50 -2.80 24.69
C ASN A 199 0.01 -4.21 24.36
N LEU A 200 0.53 -4.41 23.15
CA LEU A 200 1.13 -5.68 22.73
C LEU A 200 2.27 -6.12 23.66
N LEU A 201 3.13 -5.17 24.06
CA LEU A 201 4.27 -5.44 24.95
C LEU A 201 3.87 -5.87 26.38
N LYS A 202 2.63 -5.55 26.83
CA LYS A 202 2.13 -6.01 28.14
C LYS A 202 1.92 -7.53 28.17
N GLY A 203 1.76 -8.14 27.00
CA GLY A 203 1.50 -9.57 26.84
C GLY A 203 0.10 -10.00 27.27
N GLY A 204 -0.13 -11.31 27.27
CA GLY A 204 -1.41 -11.90 27.68
C GLY A 204 -1.22 -13.04 28.66
N SER A 205 -2.26 -13.85 28.87
CA SER A 205 -2.24 -14.98 29.81
C SER A 205 -1.25 -16.09 29.44
N SER A 206 -0.78 -16.13 28.19
CA SER A 206 0.28 -17.05 27.76
C SER A 206 1.70 -16.45 27.87
N GLY A 207 1.85 -15.27 28.49
CA GLY A 207 3.11 -14.54 28.62
C GLY A 207 3.34 -13.52 27.49
N ASN A 208 4.60 -13.10 27.34
CA ASN A 208 4.99 -12.13 26.34
C ASN A 208 4.93 -12.75 24.93
N PRO A 209 4.18 -12.17 23.97
CA PRO A 209 4.11 -12.66 22.60
C PRO A 209 5.44 -12.55 21.84
N ILE A 210 6.33 -11.64 22.25
CA ILE A 210 7.55 -11.27 21.53
C ILE A 210 8.78 -11.74 22.31
N ASN A 211 9.70 -12.41 21.60
CA ASN A 211 11.03 -12.75 22.09
C ASN A 211 12.08 -12.09 21.20
N LYS A 212 12.65 -10.97 21.66
CA LYS A 212 13.65 -10.20 20.89
C LYS A 212 14.94 -11.00 20.63
N SER A 213 15.41 -11.77 21.61
CA SER A 213 16.66 -12.52 21.50
C SER A 213 16.56 -13.68 20.50
N GLU A 214 15.36 -14.27 20.39
CA GLU A 214 15.08 -15.38 19.47
C GLU A 214 13.72 -15.16 18.76
N PRO A 215 13.66 -14.28 17.74
CA PRO A 215 12.40 -13.88 17.10
C PRO A 215 11.55 -15.05 16.61
N ARG A 216 12.19 -16.06 16.00
CA ARG A 216 11.51 -17.26 15.50
C ARG A 216 10.87 -18.11 16.60
N LYS A 217 11.34 -18.00 17.84
CA LYS A 217 10.76 -18.66 19.02
C LYS A 217 9.73 -17.79 19.73
N SER A 218 9.45 -16.57 19.25
CA SER A 218 8.37 -15.73 19.77
C SER A 218 7.06 -16.49 19.75
N LEU A 219 6.28 -16.36 20.82
CA LEU A 219 4.99 -17.02 20.92
C LEU A 219 4.07 -16.57 19.78
N LEU A 220 4.12 -15.29 19.38
CA LEU A 220 3.43 -14.76 18.21
C LEU A 220 3.74 -15.59 16.94
N ILE A 221 5.02 -15.73 16.60
CA ILE A 221 5.46 -16.46 15.40
C ILE A 221 5.08 -17.93 15.48
N LYS A 222 5.16 -18.54 16.67
CA LYS A 222 4.73 -19.93 16.87
C LYS A 222 3.24 -20.12 16.56
N ARG A 223 2.37 -19.18 16.98
CA ARG A 223 0.90 -19.31 16.80
C ARG A 223 0.48 -19.20 15.34
N ILE A 224 1.14 -18.33 14.57
CA ILE A 224 0.81 -18.09 13.16
C ILE A 224 1.45 -19.09 12.19
N THR A 225 2.39 -19.92 12.68
CA THR A 225 3.08 -20.96 11.87
C THR A 225 2.66 -22.38 12.23
N MET A 226 1.75 -22.54 13.19
CA MET A 226 1.18 -23.84 13.57
C MET A 226 0.30 -24.42 12.45
N PRO A 227 0.06 -25.75 12.42
CA PRO A 227 -0.95 -26.33 11.55
C PRO A 227 -2.33 -25.70 11.82
N THR A 228 -3.04 -25.34 10.76
CA THR A 228 -4.35 -24.66 10.83
C THR A 228 -5.44 -25.48 11.53
N SER A 229 -5.25 -26.79 11.66
CA SER A 229 -6.15 -27.70 12.39
C SER A 229 -5.97 -27.62 13.91
N GLU A 230 -4.89 -27.03 14.41
CA GLU A 230 -4.65 -26.92 15.84
C GLU A 230 -5.47 -25.80 16.48
N LEU A 231 -6.11 -26.09 17.62
CA LEU A 231 -6.89 -25.10 18.40
C LEU A 231 -6.10 -23.84 18.78
N LYS A 232 -4.77 -23.97 18.84
CA LYS A 232 -3.85 -22.91 19.23
C LYS A 232 -3.37 -22.05 18.06
N TYR A 233 -3.69 -22.42 16.83
CA TYR A 233 -3.38 -21.66 15.62
C TYR A 233 -4.10 -20.32 15.63
N MET A 234 -3.44 -19.28 15.11
CA MET A 234 -4.01 -17.95 14.96
C MET A 234 -3.65 -17.40 13.56
N PRO A 235 -4.56 -16.68 12.88
CA PRO A 235 -5.96 -16.45 13.28
C PRO A 235 -6.80 -17.74 13.21
N PRO A 236 -7.83 -17.89 14.05
CA PRO A 236 -8.64 -19.12 14.07
C PRO A 236 -9.49 -19.28 12.79
N ASP A 237 -9.84 -18.16 12.17
CA ASP A 237 -10.67 -18.07 10.97
C ASP A 237 -10.14 -16.92 10.08
N GLY A 238 -10.51 -16.91 8.81
CA GLY A 238 -10.05 -15.93 7.82
C GLY A 238 -8.74 -16.32 7.12
N GLU A 239 -8.18 -15.37 6.36
CA GLU A 239 -6.94 -15.63 5.64
C GLU A 239 -5.75 -15.84 6.59
N PRO A 240 -4.95 -16.91 6.40
CA PRO A 240 -3.67 -17.10 7.09
C PRO A 240 -2.74 -15.89 6.98
N VAL A 241 -1.78 -15.82 7.91
CA VAL A 241 -0.67 -14.86 7.80
C VAL A 241 0.25 -15.34 6.68
N SER A 242 0.51 -14.47 5.70
CA SER A 242 1.30 -14.83 4.52
C SER A 242 2.78 -15.00 4.86
N PHE A 243 3.54 -15.61 3.94
CA PHE A 243 4.99 -15.79 4.13
C PHE A 243 5.73 -14.44 4.25
N ASP A 244 5.35 -13.44 3.44
CA ASP A 244 5.95 -12.10 3.49
C ASP A 244 5.56 -11.35 4.77
N GLU A 245 4.33 -11.51 5.24
CA GLU A 245 3.89 -10.96 6.54
C GLU A 245 4.68 -11.59 7.70
N ILE A 246 4.86 -12.92 7.71
CA ILE A 246 5.66 -13.63 8.73
C ILE A 246 7.12 -13.16 8.70
N LYS A 247 7.73 -13.06 7.52
CA LYS A 247 9.09 -12.54 7.36
C LYS A 247 9.22 -11.12 7.91
N THR A 248 8.29 -10.23 7.56
CA THR A 248 8.25 -8.84 8.02
C THR A 248 8.11 -8.76 9.54
N LEU A 249 7.25 -9.59 10.15
CA LEU A 249 7.11 -9.69 11.61
C LEU A 249 8.40 -10.19 12.29
N ILE A 250 9.07 -11.19 11.73
CA ILE A 250 10.35 -11.71 12.26
C ILE A 250 11.44 -10.62 12.18
N TRP A 251 11.54 -9.94 11.05
CA TRP A 251 12.48 -8.83 10.85
C TRP A 251 12.23 -7.68 11.82
N TRP A 252 10.96 -7.31 12.03
CA TRP A 252 10.60 -6.28 12.99
C TRP A 252 10.93 -6.69 14.43
N ILE A 253 10.69 -7.94 14.84
CA ILE A 253 11.06 -8.42 16.18
C ILE A 253 12.59 -8.37 16.39
N ASN A 254 13.38 -8.63 15.34
CA ASN A 254 14.84 -8.43 15.39
C ASN A 254 15.21 -6.96 15.61
N ASN A 255 14.46 -6.04 15.01
CA ASN A 255 14.67 -4.59 15.07
C ASN A 255 13.74 -3.88 16.06
N LEU A 256 13.30 -4.58 17.12
CA LEU A 256 12.23 -4.11 18.02
C LEU A 256 12.51 -2.74 18.67
N ASP A 257 13.79 -2.42 18.92
CA ASP A 257 14.23 -1.13 19.47
C ASP A 257 13.98 0.06 18.53
N LYS A 258 13.84 -0.20 17.22
CA LYS A 258 13.66 0.81 16.18
C LYS A 258 12.21 0.89 15.69
N SER A 259 11.28 0.31 16.44
CA SER A 259 9.86 0.26 16.07
C SER A 259 9.24 1.63 15.78
N ASN A 260 9.75 2.70 16.39
CA ASN A 260 9.27 4.08 16.21
C ASN A 260 10.17 4.91 15.27
N GLU A 261 11.15 4.29 14.61
CA GLU A 261 12.01 4.96 13.65
C GLU A 261 11.43 4.88 12.23
N ASN A 262 11.96 5.73 11.35
CA ASN A 262 11.63 5.73 9.94
C ASN A 262 12.41 4.63 9.19
N LEU A 263 11.78 3.94 8.25
CA LEU A 263 12.41 2.84 7.50
C LEU A 263 13.69 3.29 6.76
N ALA A 264 13.72 4.53 6.24
CA ALA A 264 14.87 5.06 5.51
C ALA A 264 16.13 5.23 6.37
N SER A 265 16.01 5.28 7.71
CA SER A 265 17.17 5.31 8.61
C SER A 265 17.87 3.95 8.72
N LEU A 266 17.20 2.87 8.28
CA LEU A 266 17.64 1.51 8.48
C LEU A 266 18.24 0.89 7.22
N LYS A 267 19.34 0.17 7.40
CA LYS A 267 19.81 -0.77 6.37
C LYS A 267 18.92 -2.01 6.40
N VAL A 268 18.07 -2.16 5.40
CA VAL A 268 17.20 -3.32 5.21
C VAL A 268 17.90 -4.37 4.35
N GLU A 269 17.83 -5.63 4.73
CA GLU A 269 18.34 -6.78 3.97
C GLU A 269 17.53 -7.01 2.69
N ASP A 270 18.17 -7.50 1.62
CA ASP A 270 17.53 -7.61 0.30
C ASP A 270 16.32 -8.56 0.29
N ASP A 271 16.34 -9.63 1.08
CA ASP A 271 15.23 -10.57 1.22
C ASP A 271 14.00 -9.96 1.92
N ILE A 272 14.21 -8.93 2.75
CA ILE A 272 13.14 -8.16 3.40
C ILE A 272 12.65 -7.06 2.47
N LYS A 273 13.52 -6.43 1.68
CA LYS A 273 13.10 -5.47 0.65
C LYS A 273 12.09 -6.08 -0.30
N GLU A 274 12.33 -7.30 -0.78
CA GLU A 274 11.40 -8.03 -1.65
C GLU A 274 10.03 -8.23 -0.98
N SER A 275 10.00 -8.64 0.29
CA SER A 275 8.74 -8.80 1.04
C SER A 275 8.02 -7.47 1.25
N LEU A 276 8.74 -6.38 1.55
CA LEU A 276 8.17 -5.04 1.71
C LEU A 276 7.67 -4.43 0.39
N GLU A 277 8.38 -4.69 -0.73
CA GLU A 277 7.93 -4.37 -2.09
C GLU A 277 6.62 -5.11 -2.43
N MET A 278 6.55 -6.41 -2.13
CA MET A 278 5.36 -7.22 -2.39
C MET A 278 4.14 -6.76 -1.56
N LEU A 279 4.35 -6.45 -0.28
CA LEU A 279 3.27 -6.07 0.63
C LEU A 279 2.81 -4.62 0.43
N TYR A 280 3.76 -3.68 0.31
CA TYR A 280 3.51 -2.22 0.39
C TYR A 280 3.93 -1.44 -0.86
N SER A 281 4.50 -2.09 -1.87
CA SER A 281 5.05 -1.42 -3.06
C SER A 281 6.09 -0.34 -2.74
N ILE A 282 6.84 -0.52 -1.64
CA ILE A 282 7.90 0.41 -1.24
C ILE A 282 9.07 0.28 -2.21
N ASN A 283 9.48 1.37 -2.85
CA ASN A 283 10.63 1.37 -3.74
C ASN A 283 11.93 1.64 -2.97
N PHE A 284 12.82 0.65 -2.89
CA PHE A 284 14.13 0.78 -2.24
C PHE A 284 15.25 1.33 -3.15
N ASN A 285 14.96 1.61 -4.42
CA ASN A 285 15.96 2.17 -5.32
C ASN A 285 16.34 3.59 -4.91
N GLU A 286 17.62 3.93 -5.07
CA GLU A 286 18.07 5.30 -4.82
C GLU A 286 17.34 6.27 -5.76
N LYS A 287 16.57 7.19 -5.17
CA LYS A 287 15.90 8.28 -5.91
C LYS A 287 16.91 8.98 -6.81
N GLN A 288 16.59 9.10 -8.08
CA GLN A 288 17.40 9.83 -9.04
C GLN A 288 17.29 11.34 -8.77
N TRP A 289 18.21 12.14 -9.31
CA TRP A 289 18.22 13.59 -9.08
C TRP A 289 16.89 14.27 -9.45
N PHE A 290 16.17 13.77 -10.47
CA PHE A 290 14.90 14.33 -10.93
C PHE A 290 13.72 14.03 -9.99
N GLU A 291 13.87 13.07 -9.08
CA GLU A 291 12.90 12.76 -8.02
C GLU A 291 13.21 13.55 -6.73
N LYS A 292 14.49 13.88 -6.52
CA LYS A 292 14.97 14.63 -5.35
C LYS A 292 14.73 16.14 -5.45
N ILE A 293 14.79 16.69 -6.66
CA ILE A 293 14.71 18.13 -6.90
C ILE A 293 13.26 18.52 -7.22
N ILE A 294 12.64 19.32 -6.33
CA ILE A 294 11.27 19.81 -6.49
C ILE A 294 11.31 21.23 -7.05
N VAL A 295 10.88 21.40 -8.30
CA VAL A 295 10.84 22.70 -8.99
C VAL A 295 9.49 22.85 -9.69
N GLU A 296 8.94 24.05 -9.64
CA GLU A 296 7.70 24.39 -10.34
C GLU A 296 7.87 24.38 -11.86
N LYS A 297 6.76 24.13 -12.56
CA LYS A 297 6.74 24.21 -14.02
C LYS A 297 7.07 25.65 -14.45
N LEU A 298 8.00 25.77 -15.39
CA LEU A 298 8.43 27.07 -15.89
C LEU A 298 7.36 27.72 -16.79
N ASP A 299 7.17 29.04 -16.62
CA ASP A 299 6.45 29.86 -17.60
C ASP A 299 7.29 30.05 -18.88
N GLU A 300 6.77 29.55 -19.99
CA GLU A 300 7.45 29.58 -21.29
C GLU A 300 7.72 30.99 -21.79
N SER A 301 6.97 31.99 -21.33
CA SER A 301 7.18 33.41 -21.66
C SER A 301 8.58 33.89 -21.24
N LEU A 302 9.14 33.32 -20.16
CA LEU A 302 10.46 33.68 -19.62
C LEU A 302 11.60 33.24 -20.53
N ILE A 303 11.40 32.22 -21.36
CA ILE A 303 12.41 31.74 -22.32
C ILE A 303 12.37 32.54 -23.61
N GLN A 304 11.19 33.02 -24.04
CA GLN A 304 11.03 33.72 -25.32
C GLN A 304 11.92 34.96 -25.45
N GLY A 305 12.26 35.62 -24.33
CA GLY A 305 13.15 36.78 -24.29
C GLY A 305 14.65 36.46 -24.32
N ILE A 306 15.05 35.19 -24.32
CA ILE A 306 16.45 34.78 -24.31
C ILE A 306 16.96 34.60 -25.75
N ASP A 307 18.10 35.22 -26.06
CA ASP A 307 18.71 35.19 -27.39
C ASP A 307 19.21 33.78 -27.75
N ASN A 308 18.51 33.12 -28.68
CA ASN A 308 18.84 31.79 -29.19
C ASN A 308 20.15 31.72 -29.99
N THR A 309 20.75 32.86 -30.35
CA THR A 309 22.09 32.91 -30.94
C THR A 309 23.19 32.86 -29.89
N VAL A 310 22.86 33.16 -28.62
CA VAL A 310 23.77 33.14 -27.46
C VAL A 310 23.58 31.86 -26.65
N PHE A 311 22.34 31.43 -26.45
CA PHE A 311 21.99 30.24 -25.66
C PHE A 311 21.19 29.23 -26.47
N GLN A 312 21.48 27.95 -26.28
CA GLN A 312 20.58 26.86 -26.64
C GLN A 312 19.91 26.36 -25.36
N ILE A 313 18.59 26.48 -25.28
CA ILE A 313 17.78 26.02 -24.15
C ILE A 313 16.90 24.85 -24.58
N LYS A 314 16.92 23.77 -23.80
CA LYS A 314 16.09 22.57 -24.03
C LYS A 314 15.46 22.11 -22.72
N TYR A 315 14.23 21.62 -22.78
CA TYR A 315 13.61 20.90 -21.67
C TYR A 315 14.20 19.48 -21.57
N ILE A 316 14.48 19.04 -20.34
CA ILE A 316 14.96 17.68 -20.04
C ILE A 316 13.77 16.75 -19.76
N SER A 317 12.64 17.29 -19.30
CA SER A 317 11.43 16.57 -18.92
C SER A 317 10.21 17.05 -19.71
N ASP A 318 9.26 16.16 -19.99
CA ASP A 318 7.98 16.52 -20.62
C ASP A 318 7.14 17.50 -19.78
N GLU A 319 7.33 17.48 -18.45
CA GLU A 319 6.67 18.40 -17.52
C GLU A 319 7.23 19.84 -17.56
N LYS A 320 8.23 20.12 -18.39
CA LYS A 320 8.86 21.44 -18.56
C LYS A 320 9.41 22.06 -17.26
N LYS A 321 9.86 21.23 -16.32
CA LYS A 321 10.44 21.66 -15.04
C LYS A 321 11.94 21.92 -15.13
N PHE A 322 12.66 21.07 -15.86
CA PHE A 322 14.12 21.09 -15.89
C PHE A 322 14.67 21.55 -17.23
N LEU A 323 15.67 22.43 -17.20
CA LEU A 323 16.32 22.99 -18.36
C LEU A 323 17.77 22.54 -18.51
N SER A 324 18.14 22.29 -19.76
CA SER A 324 19.52 22.24 -20.23
C SER A 324 19.83 23.53 -20.98
N VAL A 325 20.79 24.30 -20.48
CA VAL A 325 21.23 25.57 -21.06
C VAL A 325 22.68 25.44 -21.54
N LYS A 326 22.91 25.69 -22.82
CA LYS A 326 24.23 25.68 -23.42
C LYS A 326 24.58 27.06 -23.99
N TYR A 327 25.69 27.65 -23.55
CA TYR A 327 26.25 28.85 -24.13
C TYR A 327 26.93 28.54 -25.47
N LEU A 328 26.71 29.41 -26.47
CA LEU A 328 27.12 29.17 -27.86
C LEU A 328 28.24 30.09 -28.35
N LYS A 329 28.50 31.21 -27.68
CA LYS A 329 29.55 32.15 -28.10
C LYS A 329 30.90 31.82 -27.46
N LYS A 330 31.95 32.49 -27.97
CA LYS A 330 33.33 32.33 -27.49
C LYS A 330 33.65 33.14 -26.22
N ASN A 331 32.94 34.24 -25.98
CA ASN A 331 33.21 35.14 -24.87
C ASN A 331 31.92 35.41 -24.10
N VAL A 332 31.74 34.72 -22.98
CA VAL A 332 30.64 34.97 -22.07
C VAL A 332 30.89 36.24 -21.27
N SER A 333 29.81 36.98 -21.03
CA SER A 333 29.82 38.18 -20.19
C SER A 333 28.95 37.95 -18.94
N LEU A 334 29.18 38.73 -17.88
CA LEU A 334 28.34 38.68 -16.69
C LEU A 334 26.88 38.99 -17.01
N SER A 335 26.63 39.94 -17.91
CA SER A 335 25.27 40.30 -18.34
C SER A 335 24.57 39.16 -19.08
N ASP A 336 25.31 38.27 -19.75
CA ASP A 336 24.71 37.06 -20.35
C ASP A 336 24.21 36.10 -19.27
N ILE A 337 24.96 35.90 -18.19
CA ILE A 337 24.57 35.02 -17.08
C ILE A 337 23.41 35.66 -16.29
N GLU A 338 23.42 36.98 -16.11
CA GLU A 338 22.33 37.72 -15.47
C GLU A 338 20.99 37.54 -16.17
N LYS A 339 20.97 37.47 -17.52
CA LYS A 339 19.74 37.19 -18.29
C LYS A 339 19.12 35.84 -17.94
N LEU A 340 19.90 34.88 -17.45
CA LEU A 340 19.42 33.56 -17.06
C LEU A 340 18.88 33.51 -15.63
N GLN A 341 19.07 34.53 -14.80
CA GLN A 341 18.67 34.49 -13.38
C GLN A 341 17.18 34.19 -13.20
N LYS A 342 16.32 34.72 -14.07
CA LYS A 342 14.86 34.49 -14.02
C LYS A 342 14.46 33.03 -14.21
N ILE A 343 15.28 32.26 -14.90
CA ILE A 343 15.07 30.82 -15.13
C ILE A 343 16.06 29.96 -14.34
N GLY A 344 16.92 30.58 -13.50
CA GLY A 344 18.04 29.93 -12.83
C GLY A 344 17.63 28.78 -11.92
N GLY A 345 16.46 28.88 -11.28
CA GLY A 345 15.89 27.80 -10.47
C GLY A 345 15.51 26.55 -11.29
N ASN A 346 15.30 26.69 -12.60
CA ASN A 346 14.98 25.58 -13.50
C ASN A 346 16.21 25.06 -14.27
N ILE A 347 17.37 25.73 -14.19
CA ILE A 347 18.59 25.29 -14.87
C ILE A 347 19.21 24.12 -14.11
N THR A 348 19.11 22.95 -14.71
CA THR A 348 19.65 21.71 -14.15
C THR A 348 20.99 21.35 -14.80
N TYR A 349 21.09 21.54 -16.11
CA TYR A 349 22.35 21.34 -16.85
C TYR A 349 22.83 22.66 -17.43
N PHE A 350 24.07 23.03 -17.17
CA PHE A 350 24.70 24.21 -17.76
C PHE A 350 26.01 23.84 -18.45
N THR A 351 26.17 24.33 -19.68
CA THR A 351 27.37 24.09 -20.49
C THR A 351 27.89 25.38 -21.09
N ALA A 352 29.15 25.71 -20.83
CA ALA A 352 29.84 26.86 -21.39
C ALA A 352 31.30 26.49 -21.66
N LYS A 353 31.52 25.66 -22.70
CA LYS A 353 32.83 25.16 -23.10
C LYS A 353 33.58 26.21 -23.92
N SER A 354 34.87 26.41 -23.64
CA SER A 354 35.75 27.28 -24.45
C SER A 354 35.16 28.68 -24.64
N SER A 355 34.56 29.22 -23.57
CA SER A 355 33.74 30.44 -23.59
C SER A 355 34.38 31.61 -22.85
N ASN A 356 35.66 31.50 -22.49
CA ASN A 356 36.41 32.50 -21.72
C ASN A 356 35.76 32.85 -20.36
N LEU A 357 35.19 31.84 -19.68
CA LEU A 357 34.68 32.01 -18.32
C LEU A 357 35.81 32.38 -17.34
N SER A 358 35.50 33.27 -16.40
CA SER A 358 36.32 33.65 -15.25
C SER A 358 35.68 33.22 -13.92
N ASN A 359 36.43 33.30 -12.82
CA ASN A 359 35.93 32.99 -11.47
C ASN A 359 34.72 33.86 -11.06
N ASP A 360 34.70 35.14 -11.43
CA ASP A 360 33.55 36.04 -11.15
C ASP A 360 32.26 35.54 -11.80
N MET A 361 32.35 34.98 -13.01
CA MET A 361 31.21 34.42 -13.72
C MET A 361 30.75 33.12 -13.10
N ILE A 362 31.67 32.31 -12.56
CA ILE A 362 31.36 31.10 -11.78
C ILE A 362 30.57 31.46 -10.52
N LYS A 363 30.89 32.58 -9.86
CA LYS A 363 30.10 33.10 -8.74
C LYS A 363 28.65 33.35 -9.12
N SER A 364 28.39 33.96 -10.28
CA SER A 364 27.02 34.14 -10.78
C SER A 364 26.33 32.81 -11.12
N ILE A 365 27.06 31.85 -11.70
CA ILE A 365 26.54 30.50 -12.02
C ILE A 365 26.20 29.71 -10.76
N SER A 366 26.90 29.94 -9.64
CA SER A 366 26.62 29.26 -8.37
C SER A 366 25.25 29.59 -7.77
N ASN A 367 24.55 30.60 -8.29
CA ASN A 367 23.17 30.92 -7.93
C ASN A 367 22.12 30.00 -8.61
N PHE A 368 22.52 29.12 -9.54
CA PHE A 368 21.63 28.13 -10.13
C PHE A 368 21.53 26.90 -9.20
N GLU A 369 20.81 27.05 -8.09
CA GLU A 369 20.82 26.10 -6.95
C GLU A 369 20.45 24.65 -7.30
N ASN A 370 19.69 24.46 -8.40
CA ASN A 370 19.25 23.15 -8.88
C ASN A 370 20.17 22.53 -9.94
N LEU A 371 21.39 23.03 -10.08
CA LEU A 371 22.37 22.49 -11.02
C LEU A 371 22.80 21.08 -10.60
N VAL A 372 22.65 20.13 -11.53
CA VAL A 372 23.09 18.74 -11.38
C VAL A 372 24.34 18.46 -12.23
N LYS A 373 24.46 19.14 -13.38
CA LYS A 373 25.57 18.95 -14.31
C LYS A 373 26.14 20.29 -14.77
N LEU A 374 27.43 20.51 -14.52
CA LEU A 374 28.17 21.68 -14.96
C LEU A 374 29.31 21.29 -15.90
N GLU A 375 29.31 21.82 -17.12
CA GLU A 375 30.36 21.63 -18.11
C GLU A 375 31.01 22.95 -18.50
N ILE A 376 32.21 23.21 -17.97
CA ILE A 376 32.94 24.48 -18.09
C ILE A 376 34.40 24.25 -18.49
N GLN A 377 34.64 23.18 -19.25
CA GLN A 377 35.96 22.84 -19.77
C GLN A 377 36.55 23.91 -20.70
N ASP A 378 37.88 23.98 -20.74
CA ASP A 378 38.67 24.89 -21.58
C ASP A 378 38.38 26.38 -21.31
N ASN A 379 38.29 26.75 -20.04
CA ASN A 379 38.09 28.13 -19.59
C ASN A 379 39.20 28.59 -18.63
N ASN A 380 39.26 29.91 -18.40
CA ASN A 380 40.26 30.56 -17.57
C ASN A 380 39.84 30.61 -16.09
N ILE A 381 39.60 29.42 -15.51
CA ILE A 381 39.20 29.24 -14.11
C ILE A 381 40.27 28.44 -13.34
N ASP A 382 40.36 28.69 -12.04
CA ASP A 382 41.33 28.07 -11.12
C ASP A 382 40.66 27.50 -9.85
N ASP A 383 41.46 27.20 -8.83
CA ASP A 383 41.02 26.54 -7.59
C ASP A 383 39.92 27.31 -6.84
N GLU A 384 39.87 28.65 -6.95
CA GLU A 384 38.83 29.48 -6.31
C GLU A 384 37.43 29.14 -6.84
N SER A 385 37.33 28.83 -8.13
CA SER A 385 36.05 28.41 -8.73
C SER A 385 35.49 27.15 -8.08
N ILE A 386 36.35 26.24 -7.63
CA ILE A 386 35.92 25.00 -6.95
C ILE A 386 35.44 25.29 -5.53
N GLU A 387 36.00 26.28 -4.86
CA GLU A 387 35.50 26.74 -3.56
C GLU A 387 34.11 27.35 -3.68
N ILE A 388 33.89 28.19 -4.70
CA ILE A 388 32.60 28.82 -4.97
C ILE A 388 31.52 27.78 -5.29
N LEU A 389 31.84 26.81 -6.15
CA LEU A 389 30.86 25.82 -6.64
C LEU A 389 30.38 24.84 -5.56
N GLN A 390 31.04 24.75 -4.39
CA GLN A 390 30.60 23.89 -3.28
C GLN A 390 29.19 24.22 -2.77
N SER A 391 28.70 25.44 -3.00
CA SER A 391 27.33 25.84 -2.65
C SER A 391 26.26 25.08 -3.44
N LEU A 392 26.61 24.51 -4.60
CA LEU A 392 25.71 23.74 -5.45
C LEU A 392 25.48 22.33 -4.87
N ASN A 393 24.57 22.26 -3.90
CA ASN A 393 24.25 21.03 -3.16
C ASN A 393 23.75 19.88 -4.06
N ASN A 394 23.22 20.18 -5.25
CA ASN A 394 22.65 19.21 -6.18
C ASN A 394 23.64 18.72 -7.25
N LEU A 395 24.86 19.27 -7.30
CA LEU A 395 25.81 19.00 -8.37
C LEU A 395 26.33 17.56 -8.28
N GLU A 396 26.02 16.73 -9.27
CA GLU A 396 26.49 15.34 -9.37
C GLU A 396 27.67 15.18 -10.35
N ILE A 397 27.73 16.02 -11.38
CA ILE A 397 28.73 15.95 -12.46
C ILE A 397 29.35 17.31 -12.70
N LEU A 398 30.68 17.39 -12.59
CA LEU A 398 31.47 18.58 -12.89
C LEU A 398 32.52 18.27 -13.95
N ASN A 399 32.56 19.03 -15.03
CA ASN A 399 33.60 18.93 -16.06
C ASN A 399 34.43 20.22 -16.11
N ILE A 400 35.67 20.09 -15.68
CA ILE A 400 36.67 21.17 -15.56
C ILE A 400 37.94 20.84 -16.36
N HIS A 401 37.79 20.01 -17.40
CA HIS A 401 38.89 19.63 -18.28
C HIS A 401 39.57 20.87 -18.86
N LYS A 402 40.92 20.88 -18.90
CA LYS A 402 41.75 21.91 -19.54
C LYS A 402 41.55 23.29 -18.91
N THR A 403 41.66 23.34 -17.59
CA THR A 403 41.57 24.57 -16.77
C THR A 403 42.84 24.74 -15.94
N LYS A 404 42.96 25.84 -15.19
CA LYS A 404 44.12 26.14 -14.35
C LYS A 404 44.04 25.53 -12.94
N ILE A 405 43.09 24.63 -12.73
CA ILE A 405 42.89 23.94 -11.46
C ILE A 405 44.08 23.03 -11.14
N THR A 406 44.45 22.98 -9.86
CA THR A 406 45.61 22.26 -9.33
C THR A 406 45.20 21.25 -8.28
N SER A 407 46.14 20.43 -7.80
CA SER A 407 45.89 19.44 -6.75
C SER A 407 45.39 20.04 -5.43
N LYS A 408 45.50 21.37 -5.21
CA LYS A 408 44.92 22.05 -4.05
C LYS A 408 43.40 21.96 -4.01
N ALA A 409 42.74 21.91 -5.16
CA ALA A 409 41.28 21.80 -5.24
C ALA A 409 40.74 20.42 -4.82
N ILE A 410 41.59 19.40 -4.63
CA ILE A 410 41.14 18.05 -4.29
C ILE A 410 40.37 18.03 -2.97
N ASP A 411 40.84 18.75 -1.95
CA ASP A 411 40.15 18.80 -0.65
C ASP A 411 38.85 19.59 -0.72
N ALA A 412 38.76 20.56 -1.62
CA ALA A 412 37.53 21.27 -1.93
C ALA A 412 36.51 20.36 -2.65
N LEU A 413 36.96 19.54 -3.62
CA LEU A 413 36.12 18.58 -4.34
C LEU A 413 35.47 17.54 -3.42
N LYS A 414 36.14 17.13 -2.33
CA LYS A 414 35.57 16.21 -1.32
C LYS A 414 34.37 16.78 -0.57
N LYS A 415 34.27 18.11 -0.46
CA LYS A 415 33.26 18.77 0.37
C LYS A 415 31.90 18.88 -0.31
N PHE A 416 31.81 18.59 -1.61
CA PHE A 416 30.54 18.61 -2.32
C PHE A 416 29.56 17.58 -1.76
N LYS A 417 28.33 18.02 -1.48
CA LYS A 417 27.29 17.16 -0.88
C LYS A 417 26.91 15.97 -1.76
N ASN A 418 26.83 16.14 -3.07
CA ASN A 418 26.30 15.11 -3.98
C ASN A 418 27.18 14.84 -5.22
N LEU A 419 28.42 15.39 -5.28
CA LEU A 419 29.28 15.22 -6.46
C LEU A 419 29.73 13.76 -6.59
N LYS A 420 29.39 13.14 -7.72
CA LYS A 420 29.72 11.74 -8.04
C LYS A 420 30.92 11.65 -8.98
N ARG A 421 31.06 12.60 -9.92
CA ARG A 421 32.11 12.57 -10.95
C ARG A 421 32.67 13.97 -11.22
N ALA A 422 33.98 14.09 -11.20
CA ALA A 422 34.68 15.28 -11.69
C ALA A 422 35.65 14.90 -12.81
N TYR A 423 35.52 15.53 -13.99
CA TYR A 423 36.43 15.33 -15.11
C TYR A 423 37.54 16.37 -15.06
N VAL A 424 38.77 15.89 -14.85
CA VAL A 424 39.94 16.72 -14.52
C VAL A 424 41.10 16.58 -15.51
N TRP A 425 40.84 15.98 -16.68
CA TRP A 425 41.83 15.90 -17.78
C TRP A 425 42.43 17.28 -18.07
N GLY A 426 43.70 17.35 -18.46
CA GLY A 426 44.37 18.60 -18.86
C GLY A 426 44.42 19.70 -17.78
N THR A 427 44.16 19.38 -16.52
CA THR A 427 44.42 20.27 -15.36
C THR A 427 45.83 20.02 -14.82
N SER A 428 46.23 20.75 -13.77
CA SER A 428 47.49 20.49 -13.06
C SER A 428 47.36 19.44 -11.96
N ILE A 429 46.25 18.67 -11.93
CA ILE A 429 46.08 17.53 -11.03
C ILE A 429 46.81 16.32 -11.64
N SER A 430 47.79 15.78 -10.93
CA SER A 430 48.59 14.67 -11.44
C SER A 430 47.80 13.35 -11.45
N LYS A 431 48.20 12.42 -12.32
CA LYS A 431 47.65 11.05 -12.32
C LYS A 431 47.81 10.36 -10.96
N SER A 432 48.94 10.55 -10.27
CA SER A 432 49.14 10.01 -8.93
C SER A 432 48.15 10.54 -7.92
N ASP A 433 47.84 11.85 -7.96
CA ASP A 433 46.85 12.44 -7.05
C ASP A 433 45.45 11.88 -7.30
N ILE A 434 45.09 11.66 -8.58
CA ILE A 434 43.81 11.05 -8.98
C ILE A 434 43.72 9.61 -8.46
N ASP A 435 44.77 8.82 -8.66
CA ASP A 435 44.80 7.42 -8.24
C ASP A 435 44.75 7.30 -6.71
N ASP A 436 45.51 8.13 -5.98
CA ASP A 436 45.50 8.16 -4.52
C ASP A 436 44.17 8.66 -3.95
N PHE A 437 43.52 9.61 -4.60
CA PHE A 437 42.19 10.07 -4.25
C PHE A 437 41.15 8.95 -4.44
N ASN A 438 41.07 8.37 -5.64
CA ASN A 438 40.06 7.37 -5.99
C ASN A 438 40.21 6.06 -5.21
N ARG A 439 41.41 5.78 -4.65
CA ARG A 439 41.62 4.66 -3.71
C ARG A 439 41.00 4.89 -2.34
N LYS A 440 40.95 6.15 -1.90
CA LYS A 440 40.51 6.54 -0.54
C LYS A 440 39.04 6.95 -0.50
N GLU A 441 38.52 7.47 -1.61
CA GLU A 441 37.18 8.03 -1.70
C GLU A 441 36.25 7.11 -2.51
N SER A 442 35.11 6.73 -1.94
CA SER A 442 34.14 5.85 -2.59
C SER A 442 32.95 6.59 -3.22
N LYS A 443 32.68 7.84 -2.78
CA LYS A 443 31.50 8.60 -3.23
C LYS A 443 31.76 9.42 -4.49
N LEU A 444 32.93 10.05 -4.59
CA LEU A 444 33.35 10.86 -5.71
C LEU A 444 34.46 10.14 -6.49
N LYS A 445 34.34 10.12 -7.82
CA LYS A 445 35.41 9.67 -8.71
C LYS A 445 36.00 10.83 -9.50
N LEU A 446 37.31 11.04 -9.38
CA LEU A 446 38.07 11.90 -10.30
C LEU A 446 38.38 11.11 -11.57
N ILE A 447 37.96 11.64 -12.72
CA ILE A 447 38.15 11.03 -14.03
C ILE A 447 39.16 11.89 -14.78
N GLY A 448 40.37 11.38 -14.89
CA GLY A 448 41.52 12.05 -15.47
C GLY A 448 42.67 11.09 -15.72
N GLY A 449 43.74 11.64 -16.25
CA GLY A 449 44.94 10.95 -16.68
C GLY A 449 45.70 11.89 -17.60
N ASN A 450 47.01 11.75 -17.69
CA ASN A 450 47.82 12.57 -18.60
C ASN A 450 47.41 12.33 -20.06
#